data_AF-A0A1B3NLW1-F1
#
_entry.id   AF-A0A1B3NLW1-F1
#
_cell.length_a   1.000
_cell.length_b   1.000
_cell.length_c   1.000
_cell.angle_alpha   90.00
_cell.angle_beta   90.00
_cell.angle_gamma   90.00
#
_symmetry.space_group_name_H-M   'P 1'
#
loop_
_entity.id
_entity.type
_entity.pdbx_description
1 polymer ?
#
loop_
_entity_poly.entity_id
_entity_poly.type
_entity_poly.pdbx_seq_one_letter_code
_entity_poly.pdbx_strand_id
1 'polypeptide(L)'
;MRNLIWLGGLVVLGLWSLVAWGGHALLDWTSNWAAANADMVSGVPEIVETVSWAARGLGNASEIIVIIVWALGAILILGLVGLANRFLGRRRPSLSHPRNWRA
;
A
#
# COMPACT_ATOMS: atom_id res chain seq x y z
N MET A 1 20.61 -5.62 -14.08
CA MET A 1 19.83 -4.36 -14.04
C MET A 1 18.34 -4.64 -13.88
N ARG A 2 17.70 -5.35 -14.82
CA ARG A 2 16.27 -5.72 -14.73
C ARG A 2 15.87 -6.40 -13.40
N ASN A 3 16.64 -7.38 -12.92
CA ASN A 3 16.33 -8.04 -11.64
C ASN A 3 16.43 -7.07 -10.44
N LEU A 4 17.38 -6.12 -10.46
CA LEU A 4 17.52 -5.12 -9.40
C LEU A 4 16.36 -4.12 -9.39
N ILE A 5 15.84 -3.73 -10.57
CA ILE A 5 14.67 -2.84 -10.69
C ILE A 5 13.43 -3.50 -10.08
N TRP A 6 13.21 -4.78 -10.37
CA TRP A 6 12.12 -5.54 -9.78
C TRP A 6 12.28 -5.75 -8.27
N LEU A 7 13.50 -6.06 -7.81
CA LEU A 7 13.77 -6.26 -6.39
C LEU A 7 13.56 -4.96 -5.59
N GLY A 8 14.04 -3.83 -6.11
CA GLY A 8 13.75 -2.50 -5.55
C GLY A 8 12.26 -2.18 -5.56
N GLY A 9 11.56 -2.48 -6.66
CA GLY A 9 10.11 -2.33 -6.76
C GLY A 9 9.33 -3.13 -5.72
N LEU A 10 9.72 -4.38 -5.48
CA LEU A 10 9.11 -5.23 -4.45
C LEU A 10 9.40 -4.72 -3.03
N VAL A 11 10.60 -4.21 -2.77
CA VAL A 11 10.91 -3.57 -1.48
C VAL A 11 10.02 -2.35 -1.26
N VAL A 12 9.88 -1.48 -2.25
CA VAL A 12 9.01 -0.30 -2.17
C VAL A 12 7.55 -0.71 -1.98
N LEU A 13 7.07 -1.73 -2.68
CA LEU A 13 5.72 -2.28 -2.50
C LEU A 13 5.52 -2.86 -1.09
N GLY A 14 6.52 -3.55 -0.55
CA GLY A 14 6.51 -4.06 0.81
C GLY A 14 6.42 -2.94 1.85
N LEU A 15 7.24 -1.90 1.71
CA LEU A 15 7.19 -0.72 2.57
C LEU A 15 5.85 0.02 2.46
N TRP A 16 5.33 0.18 1.25
CA TRP A 16 4.00 0.76 1.02
C TRP A 16 2.90 -0.04 1.72
N SER A 17 2.97 -1.37 1.64
CA SER A 17 2.02 -2.26 2.32
C SER A 17 2.11 -2.12 3.83
N LEU A 18 3.32 -2.06 4.39
CA LEU A 18 3.53 -1.83 5.82
C LEU A 18 2.97 -0.50 6.29
N VAL A 19 3.18 0.57 5.53
CA VAL A 19 2.65 1.90 5.86
C VAL A 19 1.13 1.93 5.79
N ALA A 20 0.55 1.36 4.74
CA ALA A 20 -0.91 1.31 4.57
C ALA A 20 -1.57 0.52 5.71
N TRP A 21 -1.18 -0.74 5.89
CA TRP A 21 -1.76 -1.60 6.91
C TRP A 21 -1.41 -1.16 8.33
N GLY A 22 -0.21 -0.64 8.55
CA GLY A 22 0.18 -0.06 9.84
C GLY A 22 -0.63 1.19 10.19
N GLY A 23 -0.91 2.05 9.21
CA GLY A 23 -1.79 3.20 9.39
C GLY A 23 -3.23 2.80 9.71
N HIS A 24 -3.77 1.79 9.03
CA HIS A 24 -5.09 1.24 9.35
C HIS A 24 -5.13 0.62 10.73
N ALA A 25 -4.17 -0.24 11.10
CA ALA A 25 -4.12 -0.85 12.42
C ALA A 25 -4.02 0.20 13.54
N LEU A 26 -3.24 1.26 13.33
CA LEU A 26 -3.14 2.37 14.28
C LEU A 26 -4.46 3.13 14.40
N LEU A 27 -5.10 3.45 13.27
CA LEU A 27 -6.35 4.17 13.24
C LEU A 27 -7.50 3.36 13.85
N ASP A 28 -7.59 2.06 13.56
CA ASP A 28 -8.56 1.15 14.17
C ASP A 28 -8.35 1.06 15.69
N TRP A 29 -7.10 0.86 16.12
CA TRP A 29 -6.76 0.82 17.55
C TRP A 29 -7.13 2.12 18.28
N THR A 30 -6.72 3.27 17.74
CA THR A 30 -7.03 4.58 18.34
C THR A 30 -8.53 4.88 18.33
N SER A 31 -9.27 4.44 17.30
CA SER A 31 -10.72 4.60 17.20
C SER A 31 -11.45 3.77 18.25
N ASN A 32 -11.04 2.52 18.44
CA ASN A 32 -11.58 1.65 19.48
C ASN A 32 -11.26 2.19 20.89
N TRP A 33 -10.04 2.69 21.09
CA TRP A 33 -9.67 3.37 22.33
C TRP A 33 -10.52 4.61 22.60
N ALA A 34 -10.71 5.48 21.62
CA ALA A 34 -11.55 6.67 21.75
C ALA A 34 -13.02 6.31 22.04
N ALA A 35 -13.55 5.27 21.38
CA ALA A 35 -14.90 4.82 21.61
C ALA A 35 -15.13 4.27 23.03
N ALA A 36 -14.12 3.64 23.61
CA ALA A 36 -14.15 3.10 24.97
C ALA A 36 -14.04 4.18 26.06
N ASN A 37 -13.47 5.35 25.74
CA ASN A 37 -13.26 6.46 26.66
C ASN A 37 -14.13 7.68 26.30
N ALA A 38 -15.24 7.48 25.60
CA ALA A 38 -16.11 8.57 25.13
C ALA A 38 -16.75 9.36 26.30
N ASP A 39 -16.85 8.74 27.47
CA ASP A 39 -17.29 9.34 28.74
C ASP A 39 -16.33 10.41 29.28
N MET A 40 -15.04 10.38 28.89
CA MET A 40 -14.09 11.43 29.23
C MET A 40 -14.40 12.77 28.53
N VAL A 41 -15.15 12.73 27.42
CA VAL A 41 -15.48 13.94 26.64
C VAL A 41 -16.65 14.69 27.26
N SER A 42 -17.62 13.99 27.85
CA SER A 42 -18.81 14.58 28.47
C SER A 42 -19.49 13.61 29.43
N GLY A 43 -20.12 14.12 30.49
CA GLY A 43 -21.01 13.35 31.36
C GLY A 43 -22.44 13.20 30.83
N VAL A 44 -22.77 13.81 29.69
CA VAL A 44 -24.11 13.75 29.08
C VAL A 44 -24.22 12.47 28.23
N PRO A 45 -25.13 11.53 28.55
CA PRO A 45 -25.20 10.22 27.89
C PRO A 45 -25.30 10.27 26.37
N GLU A 46 -26.12 11.18 25.84
CA GLU A 46 -26.33 11.34 24.38
C GLU A 46 -25.05 11.73 23.64
N ILE A 47 -24.21 12.59 24.25
CA ILE A 47 -22.94 13.01 23.66
C ILE A 47 -21.95 11.85 23.66
N VAL A 48 -21.88 11.09 24.76
CA VAL A 48 -21.00 9.91 24.89
C VAL A 48 -21.34 8.86 23.83
N GLU A 49 -22.62 8.57 23.65
CA GLU A 49 -23.08 7.61 22.63
C GLU A 49 -22.71 8.08 21.22
N THR A 50 -22.95 9.36 20.92
CA THR A 50 -22.62 9.96 19.61
C THR A 50 -21.13 9.86 19.31
N VAL A 51 -20.28 10.22 20.28
CA VAL A 51 -18.81 10.17 20.14
C VAL A 51 -18.33 8.73 19.98
N SER A 52 -18.86 7.79 20.77
CA SER A 52 -18.50 6.38 20.70
C SER A 52 -18.87 5.77 19.34
N TRP A 53 -20.07 6.08 18.84
CA TRP A 53 -20.52 5.62 17.52
C TRP A 53 -19.67 6.23 16.39
N ALA A 54 -19.37 7.52 16.46
CA ALA A 54 -18.53 8.19 15.46
C ALA A 54 -17.12 7.61 15.40
N ALA A 55 -16.49 7.37 16.56
CA ALA A 55 -15.17 6.76 16.64
C ALA A 55 -15.15 5.34 16.06
N ARG A 56 -16.12 4.48 16.43
CA ARG A 56 -16.23 3.14 15.84
C ARG A 56 -16.49 3.18 14.34
N GLY A 57 -17.32 4.13 13.89
CA GLY A 57 -17.59 4.36 12.47
C GLY A 57 -16.32 4.69 11.69
N LEU A 58 -15.44 5.52 12.25
CA LEU A 58 -14.15 5.87 11.65
C LEU A 58 -13.23 4.65 11.52
N GLY A 59 -13.09 3.86 12.60
CA GLY A 59 -12.32 2.62 12.59
C GLY A 59 -12.80 1.64 11.51
N ASN A 60 -14.12 1.37 11.48
CA ASN A 60 -14.73 0.46 10.51
C ASN A 60 -14.58 0.96 9.05
N ALA A 61 -14.74 2.26 8.81
CA ALA A 61 -14.60 2.83 7.46
C ALA A 61 -13.15 2.79 6.96
N SER A 62 -12.18 2.78 7.88
CA SER A 62 -10.76 2.85 7.52
C SER A 62 -10.25 1.64 6.75
N GLU A 63 -10.87 0.47 6.92
CA GLU A 63 -10.49 -0.74 6.16
C GLU A 63 -10.73 -0.56 4.66
N ILE A 64 -11.91 -0.08 4.28
CA ILE A 64 -12.23 0.16 2.86
C ILE A 64 -11.31 1.24 2.29
N ILE A 65 -11.08 2.31 3.05
CA ILE A 65 -10.19 3.40 2.64
C ILE A 65 -8.75 2.88 2.45
N VAL A 66 -8.25 2.05 3.38
CA VAL A 66 -6.88 1.54 3.29
C VAL A 66 -6.71 0.61 2.10
N ILE A 67 -7.71 -0.22 1.79
CA ILE A 67 -7.69 -1.09 0.62
C ILE A 67 -7.58 -0.27 -0.67
N ILE A 68 -8.39 0.80 -0.80
CA ILE A 68 -8.38 1.68 -1.97
C ILE A 68 -7.01 2.37 -2.10
N VAL A 69 -6.52 2.99 -1.03
CA VAL A 69 -5.22 3.67 -1.02
C VAL A 69 -4.10 2.69 -1.35
N TRP A 70 -4.09 1.53 -0.69
CA TRP A 70 -3.12 0.48 -0.92
C TRP A 70 -3.10 0.04 -2.39
N ALA A 71 -4.27 -0.24 -2.97
CA ALA A 71 -4.40 -0.68 -4.36
C ALA A 71 -3.91 0.37 -5.35
N LEU A 72 -4.29 1.64 -5.16
CA LEU A 72 -3.83 2.74 -6.01
C LEU A 72 -2.30 2.90 -5.95
N GLY A 73 -1.72 2.85 -4.75
CA GLY A 73 -0.27 2.92 -4.60
C GLY A 73 0.45 1.69 -5.18
N ALA A 74 -0.10 0.49 -5.02
CA ALA A 74 0.45 -0.73 -5.60
C ALA A 74 0.44 -0.68 -7.13
N ILE A 75 -0.66 -0.25 -7.75
CA ILE A 75 -0.77 -0.06 -9.20
C ILE A 75 0.27 0.95 -9.68
N LEU A 76 0.43 2.07 -8.97
CA LEU A 76 1.41 3.09 -9.32
C LEU A 76 2.85 2.56 -9.25
N ILE A 77 3.21 1.87 -8.16
CA ILE A 77 4.54 1.29 -7.96
C ILE A 77 4.84 0.27 -9.06
N LEU A 78 3.94 -0.68 -9.29
CA LEU A 78 4.13 -1.72 -10.32
C LEU A 78 4.15 -1.12 -11.73
N GLY A 79 3.31 -0.12 -12.00
CA GLY A 79 3.31 0.61 -13.26
C GLY A 79 4.64 1.31 -13.53
N LEU A 80 5.20 2.00 -12.54
CA LEU A 80 6.51 2.67 -12.63
C LEU A 80 7.65 1.67 -12.81
N VAL A 81 7.64 0.56 -12.06
CA VAL A 81 8.64 -0.52 -12.18
C VAL A 81 8.59 -1.14 -13.58
N GLY A 82 7.39 -1.43 -14.09
CA GLY A 82 7.18 -1.94 -15.45
C GLY A 82 7.66 -0.96 -16.51
N LEU A 83 7.36 0.33 -16.35
CA LEU A 83 7.78 1.39 -17.26
C LEU A 83 9.31 1.55 -17.28
N ALA A 84 9.93 1.62 -16.10
CA ALA A 84 11.39 1.71 -15.95
C ALA A 84 12.08 0.50 -16.61
N ASN A 85 11.57 -0.70 -16.37
CA ASN A 85 12.09 -1.92 -16.97
C ASN A 85 11.94 -1.94 -18.50
N ARG A 86 10.85 -1.38 -19.05
CA ARG A 86 10.63 -1.28 -20.50
C ARG A 86 11.63 -0.33 -21.17
N PHE A 87 11.92 0.81 -20.57
CA PHE A 87 12.85 1.79 -21.16
C PHE A 87 14.32 1.39 -20.97
N LEU A 88 14.69 0.84 -19.81
CA LEU A 88 16.07 0.44 -19.50
C LEU A 88 16.43 -0.96 -20.03
N GLY A 89 15.44 -1.79 -20.36
CA GLY A 89 15.60 -3.15 -20.87
C GLY A 89 15.83 -3.27 -22.38
N ARG A 90 15.79 -2.16 -23.15
CA ARG A 90 16.16 -2.14 -24.57
C ARG A 90 17.68 -2.30 -24.74
N ARG A 91 18.22 -3.50 -24.52
CA ARG A 91 19.50 -3.92 -25.12
C ARG A 91 19.21 -5.04 -26.11
N ARG A 92 19.69 -4.79 -27.33
CA ARG A 92 19.42 -5.47 -28.61
C ARG A 92 19.37 -7.00 -28.46
N PRO A 93 18.52 -7.71 -29.24
CA PRO A 93 18.75 -9.12 -29.45
C PRO A 93 20.18 -9.28 -29.95
N SER A 94 21.02 -9.96 -29.17
CA SER A 94 22.31 -10.41 -29.67
C SER A 94 21.97 -11.34 -30.82
N LEU A 95 22.17 -10.85 -32.05
CA LEU A 95 22.17 -11.69 -33.23
C LEU A 95 23.23 -12.75 -32.97
N SER A 96 22.76 -13.94 -32.60
CA SER A 96 23.54 -15.16 -32.58
C SER A 96 24.34 -15.20 -33.87
N HIS A 97 25.67 -15.14 -33.75
CA HIS A 97 26.60 -15.28 -34.87
C HIS A 97 26.12 -16.42 -35.77
N PRO A 98 25.98 -16.20 -37.10
CA PRO A 98 25.67 -17.30 -38.00
C PRO A 98 26.81 -18.31 -37.87
N ARG A 99 26.48 -19.47 -37.30
CA ARG A 99 27.36 -20.62 -37.20
C ARG A 99 27.78 -20.99 -38.63
N ASN A 100 29.03 -20.69 -38.96
CA ASN A 100 29.70 -20.99 -40.20
C ASN A 100 29.92 -22.51 -40.29
N TRP A 101 28.94 -23.21 -40.86
CA TRP A 101 28.97 -24.65 -41.13
C TRP A 101 29.75 -24.99 -42.41
N ARG A 102 30.99 -24.54 -42.55
CA ARG A 102 31.87 -24.97 -43.65
C ARG A 102 33.32 -25.15 -43.17
N ALA A 103 33.70 -26.42 -43.01
CA ALA A 103 34.98 -26.99 -43.39
C ALA A 103 34.79 -28.51 -43.55
#